data_AF-A0A093PI54-F1
#
_entry.id   AF-A0A093PI54-F1
#
_cell.length_a   1.000
_cell.length_b   1.000
_cell.length_c   1.000
_cell.angle_alpha   90.00
_cell.angle_beta   90.00
_cell.angle_gamma   90.00
#
_symmetry.space_group_name_H-M   'P 1'
#
loop_
_entity.id
_entity.type
_entity.pdbx_description
1 polymer ?
#
loop_
_entity_poly.entity_id
_entity_poly.type
_entity_poly.pdbx_seq_one_letter_code
_entity_poly.pdbx_strand_id
1 'polypeptide(L)' 'PQKCLRLNPDVPVWVSKQRILCTLNHSLKDVLNYGLFQPAFNGRAGKFLDEERLLREYPLNPDTPVPYLE' A
#
# COMPACT_ATOMS: atom_id res chain seq x y z
N PRO A 1 -5.27 -18.81 -4.52
CA PRO A 1 -4.75 -17.88 -5.55
C PRO A 1 -4.73 -16.44 -5.02
N GLN A 2 -3.54 -15.90 -4.78
CA GLN A 2 -3.34 -14.53 -4.28
C GLN A 2 -3.56 -13.53 -5.42
N LYS A 3 -4.40 -12.51 -5.23
CA LYS A 3 -4.57 -11.42 -6.20
C LYS A 3 -3.44 -10.40 -5.99
N CYS A 4 -2.48 -10.33 -6.91
CA CYS A 4 -1.38 -9.37 -6.85
C CYS A 4 -1.68 -8.15 -7.72
N LEU A 5 -1.53 -6.94 -7.17
CA LEU A 5 -1.58 -5.69 -7.93
C LEU A 5 -0.16 -5.14 -8.10
N ARG A 6 0.26 -4.88 -9.34
CA ARG A 6 1.51 -4.16 -9.61
C ARG A 6 1.27 -2.66 -9.55
N LEU A 7 1.99 -1.98 -8.66
CA LEU A 7 1.97 -0.53 -8.51
C LEU A 7 3.17 0.10 -9.21
N ASN A 8 3.02 1.35 -9.66
CA ASN A 8 4.13 2.11 -10.22
C ASN A 8 4.95 2.71 -9.05
N PRO A 9 6.25 2.41 -8.89
CA PRO A 9 7.06 2.95 -7.81
C PRO A 9 7.34 4.46 -7.93
N ASP A 10 7.18 5.03 -9.12
CA ASP A 10 7.51 6.43 -9.42
C ASP A 10 6.32 7.39 -9.27
N VAL A 11 5.19 6.92 -8.74
CA VAL A 11 4.03 7.77 -8.43
C VAL A 11 3.89 7.97 -6.92
N PRO A 12 3.24 9.06 -6.49
CA PRO A 12 2.90 9.26 -5.08
C PRO A 12 2.07 8.13 -4.50
N VAL A 13 2.19 7.92 -3.19
CA VAL A 13 1.40 6.94 -2.42
C VAL A 13 -0.10 7.15 -2.63
N TRP A 14 -0.57 8.40 -2.70
CA TRP A 14 -2.00 8.68 -2.94
C TRP A 14 -2.49 8.14 -4.29
N VAL A 15 -1.69 8.24 -5.36
CA VAL A 15 -2.05 7.72 -6.69
C VAL A 15 -2.14 6.20 -6.65
N SER A 16 -1.21 5.56 -5.96
CA SER A 16 -1.23 4.10 -5.76
C SER A 16 -2.46 3.66 -4.96
N LYS A 17 -2.82 4.39 -3.90
CA LYS A 17 -4.03 4.17 -3.11
C LYS A 17 -5.29 4.31 -3.96
N GLN A 18 -5.42 5.36 -4.78
CA GLN A 18 -6.55 5.51 -5.70
C GLN A 18 -6.70 4.30 -6.64
N ARG A 19 -5.59 3.82 -7.21
CA ARG A 19 -5.60 2.63 -8.09
C ARG A 19 -6.06 1.37 -7.37
N ILE A 20 -5.62 1.17 -6.13
CA ILE A 20 -6.07 0.05 -5.28
C ILE A 20 -7.58 0.17 -5.04
N LEU A 21 -8.05 1.34 -4.63
CA LEU A 21 -9.46 1.59 -4.32
C LEU A 21 -10.37 1.39 -5.53
N CYS A 22 -9.98 1.91 -6.70
CA CYS A 22 -10.69 1.66 -7.96
C CYS A 22 -10.71 0.18 -8.35
N THR A 23 -9.71 -0.62 -7.94
CA THR A 23 -9.67 -2.07 -8.18
C THR A 23 -10.56 -2.83 -7.18
N LEU A 24 -10.69 -2.32 -5.95
CA LEU A 24 -11.45 -2.93 -4.85
C LEU A 24 -12.92 -2.49 -4.78
N ASN A 25 -13.42 -1.79 -5.82
CA ASN A 25 -14.58 -0.88 -5.87
C ASN A 25 -15.98 -1.44 -5.49
N HIS A 26 -16.09 -2.50 -4.68
CA HIS A 26 -17.37 -3.12 -4.33
C HIS A 26 -17.59 -3.40 -2.82
N SER A 27 -16.65 -3.10 -1.90
CA SER A 27 -16.87 -3.42 -0.47
C SER A 27 -16.23 -2.52 0.59
N LEU A 28 -15.44 -1.50 0.24
CA LEU A 28 -14.79 -0.65 1.25
C LEU A 28 -15.71 0.51 1.66
N LYS A 29 -16.24 0.45 2.89
CA LYS A 29 -16.98 1.55 3.52
C LYS A 29 -15.97 2.59 4.02
N ASP A 30 -16.26 3.88 3.84
CA ASP A 30 -15.40 4.97 4.32
C ASP A 30 -13.98 4.94 3.71
N VAL A 31 -13.92 4.82 2.38
CA VAL A 31 -12.71 4.74 1.55
C VAL A 31 -11.60 5.71 1.94
N LEU A 32 -11.95 6.93 2.38
CA LEU A 32 -11.00 7.96 2.75
C LEU A 32 -10.26 7.68 4.08
N ASN A 33 -10.82 6.83 4.95
CA ASN A 33 -10.23 6.50 6.25
C ASN A 33 -9.12 5.43 6.17
N TYR A 34 -8.92 4.80 5.01
CA TYR A 34 -7.86 3.82 4.83
C TYR A 34 -6.54 4.48 4.44
N GLY A 35 -5.42 3.97 4.94
CA GLY A 35 -4.08 4.36 4.53
C GLY A 35 -3.23 3.14 4.17
N LEU A 36 -2.19 3.35 3.36
CA LEU A 36 -1.19 2.29 3.13
C LEU A 36 -0.31 2.18 4.38
N PHE A 37 -0.14 0.95 4.87
CA PHE A 37 0.64 0.67 6.06
C PHE A 37 1.86 -0.19 5.71
N GLN A 38 3.04 0.27 6.12
CA GLN A 38 4.27 -0.51 6.08
C GLN A 38 4.44 -1.22 7.43
N PRO A 39 4.45 -2.57 7.48
CA PRO A 39 4.66 -3.31 8.71
C PRO A 39 6.07 -3.10 9.28
N ALA A 40 6.22 -3.39 10.57
CA ALA A 40 7.51 -3.32 11.25
C ALA A 40 8.52 -4.29 10.61
N PHE A 41 9.75 -3.83 10.40
CA PHE A 41 10.79 -4.62 9.75
C PHE A 41 12.20 -4.17 10.14
N ASN A 42 13.10 -5.12 10.41
CA ASN A 42 14.49 -4.87 10.82
C ASN A 42 14.62 -3.86 11.98
N GLY A 43 13.84 -4.06 13.03
CA GLY A 43 13.84 -3.18 14.20
C GLY A 43 13.23 -1.79 13.98
N ARG A 44 12.70 -1.50 12.78
CA ARG A 44 11.90 -0.30 12.51
C ARG A 44 10.43 -0.58 12.81
N ALA A 45 9.79 0.32 13.55
CA ALA A 45 8.35 0.25 13.82
C ALA A 45 7.55 0.37 12.52
N GLY A 46 6.39 -0.29 12.49
CA GLY A 46 5.44 -0.14 11.39
C GLY A 46 4.85 1.26 11.38
N LYS A 47 4.50 1.76 10.20
CA LYS A 47 3.95 3.12 10.03
C LYS A 47 3.03 3.22 8.82
N PHE A 48 2.12 4.19 8.88
CA PHE A 48 1.40 4.63 7.70
C PHE A 48 2.34 5.39 6.75
N LEU A 49 2.13 5.18 5.46
CA LEU A 49 2.84 5.88 4.41
C LEU A 49 2.29 7.30 4.27
N ASP A 50 3.19 8.24 4.00
CA ASP A 50 2.84 9.62 3.67
C ASP A 50 2.30 9.65 2.24
N GLU A 51 1.11 10.23 2.05
CA GLU A 51 0.39 10.25 0.78
C GLU A 51 1.10 11.08 -0.30
N GLU A 52 1.88 12.09 0.09
CA GLU A 52 2.58 12.99 -0.83
C GLU A 52 3.90 12.40 -1.35
N ARG A 53 4.50 11.45 -0.63
CA ARG A 53 5.79 10.85 -0.99
C ARG A 53 5.65 9.81 -2.10
N LEU A 54 6.72 9.58 -2.84
CA LEU A 54 6.75 8.55 -3.88
C LEU A 54 6.73 7.16 -3.26
N LEU A 55 6.06 6.21 -3.92
CA LEU A 55 5.96 4.84 -3.43
C LEU A 55 7.35 4.19 -3.24
N ARG A 56 8.32 4.49 -4.12
CA ARG A 56 9.70 4.00 -4.02
C ARG A 56 10.47 4.45 -2.77
N GLU A 57 10.04 5.53 -2.12
CA GLU A 57 10.64 5.99 -0.86
C GLU A 57 10.29 5.06 0.31
N TYR A 58 9.34 4.14 0.09
CA TYR A 58 8.97 3.06 0.98
C TYR A 58 9.31 1.72 0.33
N PRO A 59 10.59 1.31 0.33
CA PRO A 59 10.98 0.05 -0.29
C PRO A 59 10.17 -1.10 0.33
N LEU A 60 9.42 -1.80 -0.53
CA LEU A 60 8.80 -3.08 -0.21
C LEU A 60 9.91 -4.12 -0.25
N ASN A 61 10.14 -4.85 0.84
CA ASN A 61 11.17 -5.88 0.80
C ASN A 61 10.70 -7.02 -0.11
N PRO A 62 11.56 -7.54 -1.00
CA PRO A 62 11.23 -8.67 -1.87
C PRO A 62 10.93 -9.95 -1.06
N ASP A 63 11.45 -10.05 0.17
CA ASP A 63 11.28 -11.20 1.07
C ASP A 63 10.09 -11.08 2.03
N THR A 64 9.40 -9.93 2.07
CA THR A 64 8.18 -9.82 2.86
C THR A 64 7.01 -10.23 1.97
N PRO A 65 6.24 -11.28 2.30
CA PRO A 65 5.05 -11.62 1.55
C PRO A 65 4.18 -10.37 1.46
N VAL A 66 3.82 -10.00 0.23
CA VAL A 66 3.07 -8.77 -0.06
C VAL A 66 1.88 -8.70 0.90
N PRO A 67 1.73 -7.62 1.71
CA PRO A 67 0.65 -7.53 2.68
C PRO A 67 -0.68 -7.76 1.96
N TYR A 68 -1.43 -8.73 2.44
CA TYR A 68 -2.67 -9.22 1.84
C TYR A 68 -3.87 -8.80 2.69
N LEU A 69 -5.02 -8.67 2.05
CA LEU A 69 -6.31 -8.46 2.70
C LEU A 69 -6.94 -9.84 2.92
N GLU A 70 -7.21 -10.24 4.17
CA GLU A 70 -8.17 -11.34 4.45
C GLU A 70 -9.60 -10.83 4.39
#